data_AF-A0A453JV53-F1
#
_entry.id   AF-A0A453JV53-F1
#
_cell.length_a   1.000
_cell.length_b   1.000
_cell.length_c   1.000
_cell.angle_alpha   90.00
_cell.angle_beta   90.00
_cell.angle_gamma   90.00
#
_symmetry.space_group_name_H-M   'P 1'
#
loop_
_entity.id
_entity.type
_entity.pdbx_description
1 polymer ?
#
loop_
_entity_poly.entity_id
_entity_poly.type
_entity_poly.pdbx_seq_one_letter_code
_entity_poly.pdbx_strand_id
1 'polypeptide(L)'
;MGEMNHQPGVPPPVGVPPPMGMQPMMNAPVGAGAMHQPYEQFNQLNYCVHSNPSWVQVAGLAFLHYLVMLGSTVMLVSIIVPAMGGGPGEKARVIQAFLFVSGINTLLQTLVGTRLPTVMNASFAFVVPVLSIARQFNTNDFESNHERFVHTMRATQGALIVASILNMILGYSRAWGAFAK
;
A
#
# COMPACT_ATOMS: atom_id res chain seq x y z
N MET A 1 -12.40 -68.98 -41.47
CA MET A 1 -11.24 -68.18 -41.91
C MET A 1 -11.39 -66.78 -41.31
N GLY A 2 -10.45 -66.38 -40.43
CA GLY A 2 -10.12 -64.97 -40.18
C GLY A 2 -10.74 -64.30 -38.94
N GLU A 3 -10.08 -64.44 -37.79
CA GLU A 3 -10.12 -63.49 -36.68
C GLU A 3 -9.49 -62.15 -37.09
N MET A 4 -10.04 -61.01 -36.65
CA MET A 4 -9.27 -59.75 -36.48
C MET A 4 -9.69 -59.02 -35.21
N ASN A 5 -8.79 -59.12 -34.23
CA ASN A 5 -8.64 -58.36 -33.00
C ASN A 5 -8.80 -56.84 -33.17
N HIS A 6 -9.45 -56.17 -32.21
CA HIS A 6 -9.06 -54.83 -31.77
C HIS A 6 -8.99 -54.83 -30.24
N GLN A 7 -7.76 -54.71 -29.72
CA GLN A 7 -7.40 -54.61 -28.31
C GLN A 7 -7.92 -53.31 -27.68
N PRO A 8 -8.31 -53.32 -26.39
CA PRO A 8 -8.47 -52.09 -25.61
C PRO A 8 -7.11 -51.43 -25.42
N GLY A 9 -7.00 -50.14 -25.77
CA GLY A 9 -5.79 -49.35 -25.61
C GLY A 9 -5.30 -49.31 -24.15
N VAL A 10 -4.01 -49.55 -23.98
CA VAL A 10 -3.28 -49.51 -22.70
C VAL A 10 -3.26 -48.06 -22.16
N PRO A 11 -3.55 -47.81 -20.87
CA PRO A 11 -3.38 -46.48 -20.28
C PRO A 11 -1.89 -46.10 -20.19
N PRO A 12 -1.54 -44.80 -20.27
CA PRO A 12 -0.15 -44.35 -20.25
C PRO A 12 0.55 -44.75 -18.94
N PRO A 13 1.86 -45.06 -18.99
CA PRO A 13 2.60 -45.50 -17.81
C PRO A 13 2.64 -44.37 -16.77
N VAL A 14 2.21 -44.69 -15.55
CA VAL A 14 2.38 -43.84 -14.37
C VAL A 14 3.88 -43.64 -14.15
N GLY A 15 4.36 -42.42 -14.40
CA GLY A 15 5.74 -42.05 -14.14
C GLY A 15 6.05 -42.22 -12.66
N VAL A 16 7.03 -43.08 -12.37
CA VAL A 16 7.54 -43.32 -11.01
C VAL A 16 8.10 -42.00 -10.47
N PRO A 17 7.75 -41.56 -9.25
CA PRO A 17 8.39 -40.40 -8.65
C PRO A 17 9.90 -40.67 -8.48
N PRO A 18 10.77 -39.70 -8.80
CA PRO A 18 12.22 -39.86 -8.61
C PRO A 18 12.53 -40.09 -7.12
N PRO A 19 13.56 -40.90 -6.82
CA PRO A 19 13.87 -41.27 -5.44
C PRO A 19 14.17 -40.02 -4.62
N MET A 20 13.58 -39.95 -3.42
CA MET A 20 13.85 -38.92 -2.42
C MET A 20 15.34 -38.93 -2.09
N GLY A 21 16.11 -38.08 -2.78
CA GLY A 21 17.44 -37.69 -2.33
C GLY A 21 17.27 -36.98 -1.00
N MET A 22 17.84 -37.54 0.06
CA MET A 22 17.97 -36.93 1.37
C MET A 22 18.59 -35.53 1.20
N GLN A 23 17.76 -34.48 1.18
CA GLN A 23 18.27 -33.13 1.34
C GLN A 23 18.61 -32.95 2.83
N PRO A 24 19.85 -32.58 3.18
CA PRO A 24 20.26 -32.47 4.57
C PRO A 24 19.36 -31.45 5.26
N MET A 25 18.79 -31.84 6.39
CA MET A 25 17.99 -30.98 7.26
C MET A 25 18.84 -29.80 7.71
N MET A 26 18.83 -28.72 6.94
CA MET A 26 19.48 -27.48 7.31
C MET A 26 18.51 -26.70 8.20
N ASN A 27 18.69 -26.88 9.51
CA ASN A 27 18.10 -26.15 10.62
C ASN A 27 16.97 -25.17 10.25
N ALA A 28 15.73 -25.62 10.39
CA ALA A 28 14.59 -24.71 10.40
C ALA A 28 14.71 -23.81 11.65
N PRO A 29 14.77 -22.47 11.51
CA PRO A 29 14.64 -21.60 12.67
C PRO A 29 13.21 -21.74 13.20
N VAL A 30 13.11 -21.93 14.51
CA VAL A 30 11.85 -22.09 15.25
C VAL A 30 10.94 -20.88 14.95
N GLY A 31 9.77 -21.13 14.34
CA GLY A 31 8.77 -20.10 14.02
C GLY A 31 8.31 -20.02 12.56
N ALA A 32 8.84 -20.86 11.66
CA ALA A 32 8.33 -20.94 10.29
C ALA A 32 6.90 -21.55 10.28
N GLY A 33 5.89 -20.70 10.10
CA GLY A 33 4.54 -21.14 9.73
C GLY A 33 4.55 -21.90 8.41
N ALA A 34 3.48 -22.67 8.14
CA ALA A 34 3.39 -23.59 7.01
C ALA A 34 3.82 -22.96 5.68
N MET A 35 4.84 -23.54 5.05
CA MET A 35 5.26 -23.20 3.69
C MET A 35 4.23 -23.80 2.72
N HIS A 36 3.33 -22.98 2.19
CA HIS A 36 2.41 -23.42 1.14
C HIS A 36 3.21 -23.74 -0.14
N GLN A 37 2.98 -24.93 -0.70
CA GLN A 37 3.65 -25.38 -1.92
C GLN A 37 3.21 -24.54 -3.14
N PRO A 38 4.06 -24.37 -4.17
CA PRO A 38 3.92 -23.36 -5.23
C PRO A 38 2.65 -23.41 -6.09
N TYR A 39 1.83 -24.45 -5.98
CA TYR A 39 0.64 -24.63 -6.84
C TYR A 39 -0.54 -23.71 -6.48
N GLU A 40 -0.50 -23.03 -5.32
CA GLU A 40 -1.50 -22.03 -4.91
C GLU A 40 -0.98 -20.58 -5.10
N GLN A 41 0.24 -20.42 -5.60
CA GLN A 41 0.90 -19.13 -5.75
C GLN A 41 0.74 -18.65 -7.20
N PHE A 42 0.17 -17.47 -7.42
CA PHE A 42 0.26 -16.82 -8.74
C PHE A 42 1.73 -16.82 -9.19
N ASN A 43 2.02 -17.20 -10.43
CA ASN A 43 3.38 -17.37 -11.00
C ASN A 43 4.37 -16.20 -10.78
N GLN A 44 3.93 -15.05 -10.26
CA GLN A 44 4.73 -13.85 -10.01
C GLN A 44 4.90 -13.45 -8.52
N LEU A 45 4.27 -14.16 -7.59
CA LEU A 45 4.44 -13.92 -6.15
C LEU A 45 5.47 -14.90 -5.59
N ASN A 46 6.35 -14.43 -4.70
CA ASN A 46 7.35 -15.26 -4.00
C ASN A 46 6.97 -15.58 -2.55
N TYR A 47 5.96 -14.89 -2.00
CA TYR A 47 5.45 -15.07 -0.64
C TYR A 47 3.93 -14.96 -0.62
N CYS A 48 3.26 -15.85 0.13
CA CYS A 48 1.85 -15.67 0.45
C CYS A 48 1.68 -14.73 1.65
N VAL A 49 0.51 -14.10 1.78
CA VAL A 49 0.17 -13.14 2.86
C VAL A 49 0.34 -13.76 4.26
N HIS A 50 0.19 -15.08 4.38
CA HIS A 50 0.33 -15.83 5.64
C HIS A 50 1.67 -16.58 5.76
N SER A 51 2.57 -16.44 4.79
CA SER A 51 3.93 -16.98 4.90
C SER A 51 4.73 -16.17 5.92
N ASN A 52 5.54 -16.83 6.74
CA ASN A 52 6.43 -16.16 7.69
C ASN A 52 7.88 -16.23 7.16
N PRO A 53 8.34 -15.25 6.34
CA PRO A 53 9.72 -15.23 5.87
C PRO A 53 10.72 -15.05 7.01
N SER A 54 12.01 -15.27 6.71
CA SER A 54 13.07 -15.04 7.68
C SER A 54 13.04 -13.62 8.23
N TRP A 55 13.22 -13.46 9.54
CA TRP A 55 13.06 -12.19 10.25
C TRP A 55 13.96 -11.07 9.70
N VAL A 56 15.15 -11.44 9.20
CA VAL A 56 16.10 -10.53 8.56
C VAL A 56 15.56 -10.00 7.22
N GLN A 57 14.95 -10.85 6.40
CA GLN A 57 14.33 -10.44 5.14
C GLN A 57 13.12 -9.54 5.39
N VAL A 58 12.31 -9.85 6.41
CA VAL A 58 11.18 -9.00 6.84
C VAL A 58 11.66 -7.62 7.24
N ALA A 59 12.70 -7.53 8.08
CA ALA A 59 13.27 -6.26 8.52
C ALA A 59 13.82 -5.44 7.33
N GLY A 60 14.51 -6.08 6.39
CA GLY A 60 15.01 -5.43 5.17
C GLY A 60 13.89 -4.92 4.27
N LEU A 61 12.85 -5.72 4.04
CA LEU A 61 11.69 -5.31 3.24
C LEU A 61 10.92 -4.16 3.91
N ALA A 62 10.71 -4.24 5.22
CA ALA A 62 10.03 -3.19 5.99
C ALA A 62 10.80 -1.86 5.92
N PHE A 63 12.14 -1.92 6.02
CA PHE A 63 12.98 -0.74 5.87
C PHE A 63 12.87 -0.12 4.48
N LEU A 64 12.92 -0.93 3.42
CA LEU A 64 12.73 -0.44 2.05
C LEU A 64 11.36 0.21 1.88
N HIS A 65 10.32 -0.43 2.41
CA HIS A 65 8.95 0.09 2.34
C HIS A 65 8.82 1.44 3.05
N TYR A 66 9.48 1.58 4.21
CA TYR A 66 9.59 2.85 4.92
C TYR A 66 10.31 3.92 4.10
N LEU A 67 11.44 3.60 3.45
CA LEU A 67 12.18 4.55 2.63
C LEU A 67 11.38 5.04 1.43
N VAL A 68 10.67 4.15 0.74
CA VAL A 68 9.82 4.52 -0.41
C VAL A 68 8.70 5.44 0.04
N MET A 69 8.05 5.10 1.16
CA MET A 69 7.01 5.93 1.76
C MET A 69 7.55 7.31 2.14
N LEU A 70 8.67 7.35 2.87
CA LEU A 70 9.35 8.59 3.26
C LEU A 70 9.67 9.46 2.04
N GLY A 71 10.24 8.89 0.98
CA GLY A 71 10.57 9.60 -0.25
C GLY A 71 9.34 10.24 -0.91
N SER A 72 8.24 9.48 -1.03
CA SER A 72 7.00 9.98 -1.59
C SER A 72 6.38 11.11 -0.76
N THR A 73 6.38 11.00 0.58
CA THR A 73 5.89 12.05 1.49
C THR A 73 6.76 13.30 1.40
N VAL A 74 8.08 13.17 1.40
CA VAL A 74 8.99 14.33 1.26
C VAL A 74 8.78 15.02 -0.07
N MET A 75 8.60 14.28 -1.17
CA MET A 75 8.30 14.84 -2.49
C MET A 75 6.98 15.62 -2.47
N LEU A 76 5.92 15.02 -1.92
CA LEU A 76 4.60 15.65 -1.80
C LEU A 76 4.67 16.97 -1.02
N VAL A 77 5.27 16.94 0.18
CA VAL A 77 5.38 18.10 1.06
C VAL A 77 6.25 19.19 0.43
N SER A 78 7.29 18.81 -0.32
CA SER A 78 8.15 19.76 -1.06
C SER A 78 7.41 20.52 -2.16
N ILE A 79 6.31 19.97 -2.69
CA ILE A 79 5.49 20.63 -3.70
C ILE A 79 4.48 21.58 -3.03
N ILE A 80 3.79 21.12 -1.99
CA ILE A 80 2.67 21.86 -1.39
C ILE A 80 3.11 22.96 -0.42
N VAL A 81 4.14 22.74 0.41
CA VAL A 81 4.50 23.69 1.48
C VAL A 81 5.01 25.03 0.93
N PRO A 82 5.91 25.05 -0.07
CA PRO A 82 6.33 26.32 -0.67
C PRO A 82 5.18 27.07 -1.33
N ALA A 83 4.23 26.35 -1.96
CA ALA A 83 3.05 26.97 -2.58
C ALA A 83 2.14 27.64 -1.55
N MET A 84 2.08 27.13 -0.32
CA MET A 84 1.35 27.73 0.80
C MET A 84 2.10 28.87 1.50
N GLY A 85 3.38 29.10 1.17
CA GLY A 85 4.23 30.08 1.84
C GLY A 85 5.00 29.58 3.05
N GLY A 86 5.01 28.27 3.30
CA GLY A 86 5.78 27.68 4.40
C GLY A 86 7.28 27.60 4.06
N GLY A 87 8.12 27.85 5.07
CA GLY A 87 9.56 27.73 4.98
C GLY A 87 10.08 26.31 5.29
N PRO A 88 11.40 26.16 5.44
CA PRO A 88 12.03 24.88 5.77
C PRO A 88 11.56 24.29 7.12
N GLY A 89 11.27 25.15 8.11
CA GLY A 89 10.80 24.71 9.43
C GLY A 89 9.38 24.13 9.38
N GLU A 90 8.48 24.81 8.69
CA GLU A 90 7.11 24.36 8.43
C GLU A 90 7.11 23.06 7.62
N LYS A 91 7.96 23.00 6.58
CA LYS A 91 8.16 21.80 5.77
C LYS A 91 8.54 20.59 6.63
N ALA A 92 9.53 20.73 7.51
CA ALA A 92 9.95 19.64 8.40
C ALA A 92 8.82 19.21 9.34
N ARG A 93 8.10 20.16 9.94
CA ARG A 93 6.94 19.87 10.81
C ARG A 93 5.83 19.13 10.07
N VAL A 94 5.54 19.51 8.83
CA VAL A 94 4.53 18.85 7.99
C VAL A 94 4.96 17.42 7.65
N ILE A 95 6.22 17.20 7.24
CA ILE A 95 6.74 15.85 6.98
C ILE A 95 6.58 14.95 8.21
N GLN A 96 6.99 15.44 9.39
CA GLN A 96 6.84 14.71 10.65
C GLN A 96 5.39 14.35 10.94
N ALA A 97 4.46 15.29 10.76
CA ALA A 97 3.04 15.05 10.97
C ALA A 97 2.47 14.01 9.99
N PHE A 98 2.81 14.08 8.70
CA PHE A 98 2.38 13.10 7.71
C PHE A 98 2.89 11.69 8.04
N LEU A 99 4.16 11.54 8.42
CA LEU A 99 4.73 10.25 8.79
C LEU A 99 4.08 9.68 10.06
N PHE A 100 3.85 10.53 11.07
CA PHE A 100 3.21 10.12 12.32
C PHE A 100 1.77 9.64 12.09
N VAL A 101 0.96 10.43 11.36
CA VAL A 101 -0.43 10.08 11.05
C VAL A 101 -0.51 8.87 10.12
N SER A 102 0.37 8.76 9.13
CA SER A 102 0.48 7.58 8.25
C SER A 102 0.80 6.31 9.04
N GLY A 103 1.71 6.41 10.03
CA GLY A 103 2.03 5.31 10.94
C GLY A 103 0.83 4.86 11.75
N ILE A 104 0.11 5.80 12.38
CA ILE A 104 -1.11 5.49 13.15
C ILE A 104 -2.17 4.84 12.27
N ASN A 105 -2.44 5.40 11.09
CA ASN A 105 -3.44 4.87 10.16
C ASN A 105 -3.07 3.45 9.69
N THR A 106 -1.79 3.21 9.40
CA THR A 106 -1.31 1.89 8.99
C THR A 106 -1.41 0.87 10.13
N LEU A 107 -1.08 1.27 11.37
CA LEU A 107 -1.28 0.41 12.55
C LEU A 107 -2.77 0.10 12.75
N LEU A 108 -3.65 1.08 12.61
CA LEU A 108 -5.10 0.88 12.75
C LEU A 108 -5.64 -0.05 11.65
N GLN A 109 -5.21 0.13 10.40
CA GLN A 109 -5.59 -0.70 9.24
C GLN A 109 -5.15 -2.17 9.42
N THR A 110 -3.95 -2.38 9.97
CA THR A 110 -3.36 -3.72 10.15
C THR A 110 -3.84 -4.43 11.42
N LEU A 111 -4.15 -3.71 12.50
CA LEU A 111 -4.58 -4.29 13.78
C LEU A 111 -6.10 -4.46 13.90
N VAL A 112 -6.87 -3.42 13.55
CA VAL A 112 -8.34 -3.35 13.75
C VAL A 112 -9.10 -3.51 12.43
N GLY A 113 -8.49 -3.10 11.31
CA GLY A 113 -9.07 -3.17 9.98
C GLY A 113 -9.07 -4.58 9.37
N THR A 114 -8.95 -4.64 8.05
CA THR A 114 -9.03 -5.88 7.25
C THR A 114 -7.84 -6.82 7.43
N ARG A 115 -6.87 -6.50 8.28
CA ARG A 115 -5.62 -7.25 8.51
C ARG A 115 -4.79 -7.48 7.24
N LEU A 116 -5.07 -6.70 6.20
CA LEU A 116 -4.28 -6.68 4.98
C LEU A 116 -3.10 -5.71 5.18
N PRO A 117 -1.89 -6.08 4.72
CA PRO A 117 -0.74 -5.19 4.74
C PRO A 117 -0.94 -4.07 3.70
N THR A 118 -1.71 -3.04 4.08
CA THR A 118 -1.98 -1.86 3.25
C THR A 118 -1.42 -0.63 3.94
N VAL A 119 -0.46 0.01 3.30
CA VAL A 119 0.16 1.22 3.84
C VAL A 119 -0.66 2.44 3.40
N MET A 120 -1.16 3.19 4.37
CA MET A 120 -1.94 4.41 4.10
C MET A 120 -1.01 5.61 3.97
N ASN A 121 -0.93 6.19 2.78
CA ASN A 121 -0.25 7.46 2.52
C ASN A 121 -1.24 8.53 2.03
N ALA A 122 -0.78 9.77 2.03
CA ALA A 122 -1.43 10.85 1.30
C ALA A 122 -1.42 10.57 -0.21
N SER A 123 -2.58 10.73 -0.85
CA SER A 123 -2.72 10.52 -2.28
C SER A 123 -2.23 11.74 -3.07
N PHE A 124 -1.46 11.49 -4.13
CA PHE A 124 -1.05 12.53 -5.09
C PHE A 124 -2.23 13.20 -5.79
N ALA A 125 -3.42 12.58 -5.81
CA ALA A 125 -4.63 13.18 -6.34
C ALA A 125 -5.01 14.49 -5.61
N PHE A 126 -4.63 14.64 -4.34
CA PHE A 126 -4.91 15.83 -3.56
C PHE A 126 -3.93 16.99 -3.82
N VAL A 127 -2.86 16.79 -4.59
CA VAL A 127 -1.87 17.85 -4.89
C VAL A 127 -2.52 19.01 -5.63
N VAL A 128 -3.26 18.71 -6.69
CA VAL A 128 -3.94 19.72 -7.53
C VAL A 128 -4.92 20.58 -6.73
N PRO A 129 -5.90 20.01 -5.98
CA PRO A 129 -6.83 20.83 -5.20
C PRO A 129 -6.12 21.63 -4.11
N VAL A 130 -5.10 21.07 -3.46
CA VAL A 130 -4.31 21.77 -2.43
C VAL A 130 -3.58 22.98 -3.03
N LEU A 131 -2.93 22.82 -4.19
CA LEU A 131 -2.30 23.92 -4.92
C LEU A 131 -3.31 24.98 -5.36
N SER A 132 -4.51 24.57 -5.76
CA SER A 132 -5.57 25.51 -6.14
C SER A 132 -6.02 26.37 -4.97
N ILE A 133 -6.20 25.78 -3.79
CA ILE A 133 -6.54 26.53 -2.56
C ILE A 133 -5.39 27.48 -2.21
N ALA A 134 -4.13 27.03 -2.30
CA ALA A 134 -2.98 27.85 -1.99
C ALA A 134 -2.85 29.08 -2.90
N ARG A 135 -3.17 28.95 -4.19
CA ARG A 135 -3.16 30.07 -5.15
C ARG A 135 -4.28 31.08 -4.93
N GLN A 136 -5.38 30.67 -4.30
CA GLN A 136 -6.50 31.55 -4.01
C GLN A 136 -6.15 32.58 -2.94
N PHE A 137 -5.25 32.22 -2.01
CA PHE A 137 -4.78 33.11 -0.96
C PHE A 137 -3.59 33.94 -1.47
N ASN A 138 -3.84 35.21 -1.75
CA ASN A 138 -2.85 36.10 -2.32
C ASN A 138 -1.82 36.55 -1.27
N THR A 139 -0.57 36.74 -1.67
CA THR A 139 0.51 37.17 -0.75
C THR A 139 0.24 38.55 -0.16
N ASN A 140 -0.52 39.41 -0.86
CA ASN A 140 -0.83 40.77 -0.44
C ASN A 140 -1.90 40.87 0.66
N ASP A 141 -2.63 39.79 0.96
CA ASP A 141 -3.66 39.76 2.01
C ASP A 141 -3.09 39.46 3.40
N PHE A 142 -1.80 39.10 3.51
CA PHE A 142 -1.19 38.67 4.77
C PHE A 142 0.11 39.45 5.04
N GLU A 143 0.32 39.88 6.28
CA GLU A 143 1.55 40.57 6.69
C GLU A 143 2.76 39.62 6.73
N SER A 144 2.54 38.31 6.92
CA SER A 144 3.61 37.32 7.00
C SER A 144 3.34 36.05 6.19
N ASN A 145 4.41 35.48 5.61
CA ASN A 145 4.35 34.19 4.91
C ASN A 145 3.90 33.04 5.85
N HIS A 146 4.25 33.13 7.13
CA HIS A 146 3.85 32.14 8.13
C HIS A 146 2.34 32.16 8.38
N GLU A 147 1.73 33.34 8.48
CA GLU A 147 0.29 33.48 8.64
C GLU A 147 -0.47 32.95 7.42
N ARG A 148 0.01 33.26 6.21
CA ARG A 148 -0.54 32.67 4.97
C ARG A 148 -0.48 31.15 4.98
N PHE A 149 0.64 30.58 5.43
CA PHE A 149 0.80 29.14 5.57
C PHE A 149 -0.21 28.54 6.54
N VAL A 150 -0.35 29.10 7.74
CA VAL A 150 -1.29 28.61 8.77
C VAL A 150 -2.74 28.72 8.28
N HIS A 151 -3.11 29.84 7.66
CA HIS A 151 -4.44 30.04 7.12
C HIS A 151 -4.75 29.04 6.00
N THR A 152 -3.84 28.89 5.04
CA THR A 152 -3.98 27.95 3.92
C THR A 152 -4.04 26.50 4.38
N MET A 153 -3.22 26.11 5.36
CA MET A 153 -3.23 24.77 5.96
C MET A 153 -4.57 24.48 6.64
N ARG A 154 -5.12 25.42 7.40
CA ARG A 154 -6.42 25.27 8.05
C ARG A 154 -7.55 25.13 7.04
N ALA A 155 -7.56 25.97 6.01
CA ALA A 155 -8.54 25.91 4.92
C ALA A 155 -8.45 24.57 4.17
N THR A 156 -7.23 24.11 3.87
CA THR A 156 -6.98 22.83 3.20
C THR A 156 -7.48 21.65 4.04
N GLN A 157 -7.16 21.62 5.34
CA GLN A 157 -7.61 20.56 6.24
C GLN A 157 -9.14 20.52 6.34
N GLY A 158 -9.80 21.67 6.47
CA GLY A 158 -11.26 21.76 6.48
C GLY A 158 -11.89 21.25 5.18
N ALA A 159 -11.34 21.67 4.03
CA ALA A 159 -11.81 21.22 2.72
C ALA A 159 -11.66 19.71 2.54
N LEU A 160 -10.53 19.13 2.98
CA LEU A 160 -10.29 17.69 2.91
C LEU A 160 -11.27 16.90 3.79
N ILE A 161 -11.60 17.38 5.00
CA ILE A 161 -12.58 16.73 5.88
C ILE A 161 -13.96 16.69 5.22
N VAL A 162 -14.42 17.82 4.66
CA VAL A 162 -15.72 17.89 3.97
C VAL A 162 -15.72 16.98 2.74
N ALA A 163 -14.64 16.99 1.95
CA ALA A 163 -14.49 16.11 0.80
C ALA A 163 -14.52 14.61 1.21
N SER A 164 -13.89 14.25 2.33
CA SER A 164 -13.94 12.89 2.86
C SER A 164 -15.35 12.47 3.29
N ILE A 165 -16.11 13.34 3.93
CA ILE A 165 -17.52 13.06 4.30
C ILE A 165 -18.37 12.82 3.05
N LEU A 166 -18.22 13.67 2.03
CA LEU A 166 -18.91 13.50 0.74
C LEU A 166 -18.53 12.19 0.06
N ASN A 167 -17.23 11.86 0.01
CA ASN A 167 -16.76 10.59 -0.53
C ASN A 167 -17.28 9.38 0.25
N MET A 168 -17.43 9.50 1.57
CA MET A 168 -18.01 8.44 2.40
C MET A 168 -19.49 8.24 2.06
N ILE A 169 -20.27 9.32 1.96
CA ILE A 169 -21.67 9.26 1.55
C ILE A 169 -21.79 8.63 0.17
N LEU A 170 -21.01 9.08 -0.81
CA LEU A 170 -21.00 8.53 -2.17
C LEU A 170 -20.55 7.05 -2.22
N GLY A 171 -19.58 6.67 -1.40
CA GLY A 171 -19.10 5.29 -1.31
C GLY A 171 -20.13 4.32 -0.71
N TYR A 172 -20.91 4.78 0.27
CA TYR A 172 -22.03 4.00 0.82
C TYR A 172 -23.29 4.07 -0.03
N SER A 173 -23.43 5.12 -0.83
CA SER A 173 -24.45 5.20 -1.86
C SER A 173 -24.16 4.11 -2.89
N ARG A 174 -25.06 3.15 -3.08
CA ARG A 174 -24.94 2.08 -4.10
C ARG A 174 -24.95 2.61 -5.55
N ALA A 175 -24.68 3.90 -5.76
CA ALA A 175 -24.61 4.57 -7.05
C ALA A 175 -23.67 3.85 -8.01
N TRP A 176 -22.52 3.37 -7.55
CA TRP A 176 -21.59 2.59 -8.39
C TRP A 176 -22.19 1.26 -8.86
N GLY A 177 -23.05 0.63 -8.05
CA GLY A 177 -23.81 -0.57 -8.43
C GLY A 177 -24.99 -0.28 -9.38
N ALA A 178 -25.41 0.97 -9.49
CA ALA A 178 -26.43 1.41 -10.45
C ALA A 178 -25.83 1.77 -11.82
N PHE A 179 -24.56 2.22 -11.87
CA PHE A 179 -23.84 2.50 -13.12
C PHE A 179 -23.12 1.28 -13.72
N ALA A 180 -22.88 0.24 -12.94
CA ALA A 180 -22.22 -1.01 -13.39
C ALA A 180 -23.20 -2.04 -13.99
N LYS A 181 -24.37 -1.58 -14.46
CA LYS A 181 -25.40 -2.39 -15.11
C LYS A 181 -25.58 -1.91 -16.54
#